data_AF-A0A351J0J7-F1
#
_entry.id   AF-A0A351J0J7-F1
#
_cell.length_a   1.000
_cell.length_b   1.000
_cell.length_c   1.000
_cell.angle_alpha   90.00
_cell.angle_beta   90.00
_cell.angle_gamma   90.00
#
_symmetry.space_group_name_H-M   'P 1'
#
loop_
_entity.id
_entity.type
_entity.pdbx_description
1 polymer ?
#
loop_
_entity_poly.entity_id
_entity_poly.type
_entity_poly.pdbx_seq_one_letter_code
_entity_poly.pdbx_strand_id
1 'polypeptide(L)'
;MTIGEKVAHLKGLMEGLNIGEATPEAKTLAKIADILEDMALAIEDLDDECASLNEYLEQIDEDLGRAEEEIYGDWEDDCCDCDDECDDECCCDCGCEDDSDIVEEEK
;
A
#
# COMPACT_ATOMS: atom_id res chain seq x y z
N MET A 1 12.10 15.94 -9.44
CA MET A 1 13.39 15.28 -9.16
C MET A 1 13.16 13.86 -8.72
N THR A 2 12.85 13.02 -9.72
CA THR A 2 12.91 11.56 -9.64
C THR A 2 14.35 11.14 -9.32
N ILE A 3 14.53 9.87 -8.92
CA ILE A 3 15.87 9.34 -8.66
C ILE A 3 16.73 9.42 -9.94
N GLY A 4 16.13 9.14 -11.10
CA GLY A 4 16.80 9.29 -12.41
C GLY A 4 17.29 10.72 -12.66
N GLU A 5 16.48 11.75 -12.40
CA GLU A 5 16.88 13.15 -12.55
C GLU A 5 18.06 13.53 -11.63
N LYS A 6 18.10 12.99 -10.41
CA LYS A 6 19.21 13.20 -9.47
C LYS A 6 20.49 12.50 -9.94
N VAL A 7 20.39 11.30 -10.49
CA VAL A 7 21.54 10.55 -11.03
C VAL A 7 22.07 11.21 -12.30
N ALA A 8 21.20 11.67 -13.20
CA ALA A 8 21.60 12.43 -14.38
C ALA A 8 22.33 13.73 -14.02
N HIS A 9 21.84 14.45 -13.00
CA HIS A 9 22.52 15.63 -12.47
C HIS A 9 23.90 15.29 -11.88
N LEU A 10 24.03 14.18 -11.15
CA LEU A 10 25.31 13.68 -10.63
C LEU A 10 26.30 13.37 -11.77
N LYS A 11 25.84 12.66 -12.82
CA LYS A 11 26.66 12.34 -14.01
C LYS A 11 27.15 13.62 -14.70
N GLY A 12 26.27 14.60 -14.91
CA GLY A 12 26.64 15.89 -15.49
C GLY A 12 27.70 16.65 -14.67
N LEU A 13 27.61 16.60 -13.34
CA LEU A 13 28.65 17.16 -12.46
C LEU A 13 29.98 16.41 -12.59
N MET A 14 29.96 15.09 -12.70
CA MET A 14 31.16 14.26 -12.84
C MET A 14 31.87 14.48 -14.18
N GLU A 15 31.11 14.64 -15.26
CA GLU A 15 31.62 15.02 -16.58
C GLU A 15 32.25 16.42 -16.54
N GLY A 16 31.56 17.41 -15.94
CA GLY A 16 32.08 18.77 -15.81
C GLY A 16 33.38 18.89 -15.00
N LEU A 17 33.63 17.93 -14.10
CA LEU A 17 34.85 17.85 -13.28
C LEU A 17 35.94 16.96 -13.89
N ASN A 18 35.74 16.38 -15.09
CA ASN A 18 36.65 15.42 -15.73
C ASN A 18 37.01 14.21 -14.83
N ILE A 19 36.06 13.76 -14.00
CA ILE A 19 36.28 12.64 -13.08
C ILE A 19 36.29 11.31 -13.85
N GLY A 20 35.72 11.19 -15.05
CA GLY A 20 35.59 9.90 -15.74
C GLY A 20 36.90 9.17 -16.06
N GLU A 21 38.03 9.87 -16.25
CA GLU A 21 39.26 9.26 -16.80
C GLU A 21 40.53 9.49 -15.96
N ALA A 22 40.47 10.30 -14.91
CA ALA A 22 41.67 10.82 -14.26
C ALA A 22 42.41 9.78 -13.39
N THR A 23 41.69 8.99 -12.58
CA THR A 23 42.30 8.07 -11.60
C THR A 23 41.47 6.78 -11.41
N PRO A 24 42.03 5.71 -10.79
CA PRO A 24 41.27 4.50 -10.45
C PRO A 24 40.03 4.77 -9.57
N GLU A 25 40.12 5.72 -8.65
CA GLU A 25 39.02 6.18 -7.80
C GLU A 25 37.92 6.84 -8.65
N ALA A 26 38.34 7.63 -9.63
CA ALA A 26 37.48 8.35 -10.56
C ALA A 26 36.66 7.38 -11.45
N LYS A 27 37.31 6.31 -11.95
CA LYS A 27 36.64 5.19 -12.64
C LYS A 27 35.68 4.41 -11.74
N THR A 28 35.99 4.30 -10.45
CA THR A 28 35.12 3.62 -9.48
C THR A 28 33.85 4.44 -9.24
N LEU A 29 33.99 5.76 -9.07
CA LEU A 29 32.85 6.67 -8.95
C LEU A 29 31.96 6.63 -10.19
N ALA A 30 32.53 6.57 -11.40
CA ALA A 30 31.76 6.47 -12.64
C ALA A 30 30.88 5.21 -12.64
N LYS A 31 31.44 4.05 -12.27
CA LYS A 31 30.66 2.81 -12.12
C LYS A 31 29.57 2.90 -11.05
N ILE A 32 29.82 3.59 -9.94
CA ILE A 32 28.80 3.82 -8.91
C ILE A 32 27.65 4.64 -9.50
N ALA A 33 27.95 5.67 -10.29
CA ALA A 33 26.92 6.48 -10.95
C ALA A 33 26.10 5.68 -11.98
N ASP A 34 26.71 4.73 -12.68
CA ASP A 34 26.01 3.80 -13.58
C ASP A 34 25.07 2.86 -12.81
N ILE A 35 25.56 2.25 -11.72
CA ILE A 35 24.71 1.39 -10.86
C ILE A 35 23.53 2.18 -10.28
N LEU A 36 23.74 3.44 -9.89
CA LEU A 36 22.66 4.29 -9.41
C LEU A 36 21.62 4.60 -10.49
N GLU A 37 22.00 4.65 -11.76
CA GLU A 37 21.07 4.81 -12.88
C GLU A 37 20.24 3.54 -13.08
N ASP A 38 20.89 2.38 -13.08
CA ASP A 38 20.20 1.09 -13.15
C ASP A 38 19.22 0.91 -11.98
N MET A 39 19.61 1.32 -10.78
CA MET A 39 18.74 1.32 -9.60
C MET A 39 17.58 2.31 -9.74
N ALA A 40 17.80 3.47 -10.36
CA ALA A 40 16.73 4.44 -10.58
C ALA A 40 15.64 3.88 -11.50
N LEU A 41 16.05 3.22 -12.59
CA LEU A 41 15.12 2.56 -13.52
C LEU A 41 14.37 1.42 -12.85
N ALA A 42 15.06 0.55 -12.11
CA ALA A 42 14.42 -0.56 -11.41
C ALA A 42 13.41 -0.10 -10.34
N ILE A 43 13.64 1.06 -9.71
CA ILE A 43 12.68 1.66 -8.75
C ILE A 43 11.47 2.25 -9.49
N GLU A 44 11.67 2.85 -10.65
CA GLU A 44 10.58 3.38 -11.48
C GLU A 44 9.66 2.24 -11.96
N ASP A 45 10.25 1.15 -12.47
CA ASP A 45 9.50 -0.05 -12.86
C ASP A 45 8.70 -0.63 -11.67
N LEU A 46 9.27 -0.64 -10.46
CA LEU A 46 8.59 -1.11 -9.26
C LEU A 46 7.43 -0.21 -8.84
N ASP A 47 7.55 1.12 -9.02
CA ASP A 47 6.48 2.08 -8.72
C ASP A 47 5.27 1.83 -9.63
N ASP A 48 5.53 1.57 -10.93
CA ASP A 48 4.50 1.23 -11.90
C ASP A 48 3.80 -0.12 -11.58
N GLU A 49 4.57 -1.13 -11.16
CA GLU A 49 4.02 -2.42 -10.70
C GLU A 49 3.16 -2.26 -9.44
N CYS A 50 3.62 -1.45 -8.47
CA CYS A 50 2.86 -1.14 -7.26
C CYS A 50 1.56 -0.39 -7.56
N ALA A 51 1.58 0.57 -8.50
CA ALA A 51 0.39 1.27 -8.94
C ALA A 51 -0.64 0.29 -9.54
N SER A 52 -0.16 -0.62 -10.39
CA SER A 52 -1.00 -1.68 -10.99
C SER A 52 -1.58 -2.61 -9.92
N LEU A 53 -0.79 -2.99 -8.91
CA LEU A 53 -1.26 -3.82 -7.80
C LEU A 53 -2.35 -3.11 -6.98
N ASN A 54 -2.22 -1.80 -6.77
CA ASN A 54 -3.23 -1.03 -6.06
C ASN A 54 -4.58 -1.04 -6.79
N GLU A 55 -4.58 -0.90 -8.12
CA GLU A 55 -5.80 -1.02 -8.95
C GLU A 55 -6.44 -2.42 -8.83
N TYR A 56 -5.64 -3.48 -8.72
CA TYR A 56 -6.15 -4.83 -8.48
C TYR A 56 -6.74 -4.99 -7.07
N LEU A 57 -6.13 -4.38 -6.05
CA LEU A 57 -6.66 -4.41 -4.69
C LEU A 57 -8.01 -3.69 -4.60
N GLU A 58 -8.17 -2.55 -5.27
CA GLU A 58 -9.45 -1.83 -5.35
C GLU A 58 -10.54 -2.68 -6.00
N GLN A 59 -10.20 -3.45 -7.05
CA GLN A 59 -11.15 -4.38 -7.67
C GLN A 59 -11.55 -5.52 -6.73
N ILE A 60 -10.59 -6.07 -5.98
CA ILE A 60 -10.87 -7.13 -5.01
C ILE A 60 -11.76 -6.61 -3.89
N ASP A 61 -11.50 -5.40 -3.39
CA ASP A 61 -12.32 -4.74 -2.37
C ASP A 61 -13.78 -4.57 -2.85
N GLU A 62 -13.97 -4.09 -4.08
CA GLU A 62 -15.30 -3.96 -4.68
C GLU A 62 -16.02 -5.32 -4.82
N ASP A 63 -15.32 -6.34 -5.30
CA ASP A 63 -15.89 -7.69 -5.47
C ASP A 63 -16.23 -8.34 -4.13
N LEU A 64 -15.41 -8.12 -3.09
CA LEU A 64 -15.70 -8.57 -1.74
C LEU A 64 -16.92 -7.86 -1.16
N GLY A 65 -17.03 -6.54 -1.30
CA GLY A 65 -18.21 -5.79 -0.85
C GLY A 65 -19.50 -6.28 -1.51
N ARG A 66 -19.46 -6.60 -2.81
CA ARG A 66 -20.61 -7.21 -3.51
C ARG A 66 -20.94 -8.61 -2.98
N ALA A 67 -19.92 -9.43 -2.69
CA ALA A 67 -20.13 -10.77 -2.13
C ALA A 67 -20.70 -10.70 -0.70
N GLU A 68 -20.27 -9.73 0.10
CA GLU A 68 -20.82 -9.46 1.43
C GLU A 68 -22.29 -9.03 1.34
N GLU A 69 -22.64 -8.14 0.41
CA GLU A 69 -24.04 -7.75 0.18
C GLU A 69 -24.90 -8.96 -0.26
N GLU A 70 -24.40 -9.84 -1.13
CA GLU A 70 -25.13 -11.04 -1.57
C GLU A 70 -25.34 -12.06 -0.43
N ILE A 71 -24.38 -12.20 0.48
CA ILE A 71 -24.44 -13.20 1.57
C ILE A 71 -25.13 -12.66 2.82
N TYR A 72 -24.84 -11.41 3.18
CA TYR A 72 -25.21 -10.78 4.45
C TYR A 72 -26.18 -9.60 4.29
N GLY A 73 -26.35 -9.03 3.10
CA GLY A 73 -27.19 -7.84 2.88
C GLY A 73 -28.69 -8.02 3.13
N ASP A 74 -29.21 -9.24 3.03
CA ASP A 74 -30.61 -9.56 3.38
C ASP A 74 -30.84 -9.77 4.89
N TRP A 75 -29.79 -9.79 5.73
CA TRP A 75 -29.88 -10.10 7.17
C TRP A 75 -29.88 -8.86 8.08
N GLU A 76 -29.60 -7.66 7.56
CA GLU A 76 -29.53 -6.42 8.35
C GLU A 76 -30.90 -5.76 8.62
N ASP A 77 -31.97 -6.13 7.91
CA ASP A 77 -33.29 -5.47 8.05
C ASP A 77 -34.32 -6.23 8.92
N ASP A 78 -33.95 -7.39 9.50
CA ASP A 78 -34.90 -8.25 10.25
C ASP A 78 -34.46 -8.57 11.70
N CYS A 79 -33.37 -7.96 12.20
CA CYS A 79 -32.86 -8.22 13.56
C CYS A 79 -33.22 -7.15 14.61
N CYS A 80 -34.03 -6.15 14.25
CA CYS A 80 -34.41 -5.06 15.15
C CYS A 80 -35.91 -4.72 15.13
N ASP A 81 -36.80 -5.69 14.87
CA ASP A 81 -38.19 -5.59 15.31
C ASP A 81 -38.34 -6.35 16.65
N CYS A 82 -37.61 -5.87 17.67
CA CYS A 82 -37.96 -6.16 19.05
C CYS A 82 -39.23 -5.37 19.38
N ASP A 83 -40.36 -5.85 18.86
CA ASP A 83 -41.67 -5.46 19.36
C ASP A 83 -41.72 -5.78 20.85
N ASP A 84 -42.31 -4.85 21.59
CA ASP A 84 -42.10 -4.56 23.02
C ASP A 84 -42.73 -5.62 23.97
N GLU A 85 -42.62 -6.92 23.67
CA GLU A 85 -43.14 -8.04 24.46
C GLU A 85 -42.25 -9.31 24.34
N CYS A 86 -40.97 -9.26 24.72
CA CYS A 86 -40.17 -10.47 24.89
C CYS A 86 -40.19 -10.94 26.37
N ASP A 87 -41.25 -11.66 26.73
CA ASP A 87 -41.27 -12.57 27.89
C ASP A 87 -40.70 -13.93 27.43
N ASP A 88 -39.92 -14.61 28.27
CA ASP A 88 -39.17 -15.87 28.01
C ASP A 88 -37.81 -15.77 27.27
N GLU A 89 -36.75 -15.54 28.07
CA GLU A 89 -35.48 -16.32 28.14
C GLU A 89 -34.77 -16.86 26.87
N CYS A 90 -34.97 -16.30 25.67
CA CYS A 90 -34.32 -16.83 24.46
C CYS A 90 -34.07 -15.87 23.27
N CYS A 91 -33.81 -14.58 23.49
CA CYS A 91 -33.40 -13.65 22.41
C CYS A 91 -32.16 -12.81 22.75
N CYS A 92 -31.07 -13.48 23.16
CA CYS A 92 -29.73 -12.88 23.13
C CYS A 92 -28.75 -13.86 22.46
N ASP A 93 -28.99 -14.17 21.19
CA ASP A 93 -27.91 -14.54 20.25
C ASP A 93 -27.88 -13.52 19.10
N CYS A 94 -28.20 -12.26 19.41
CA CYS A 94 -27.61 -11.16 18.66
C CYS A 94 -26.14 -11.17 19.08
N GLY A 95 -25.21 -11.21 18.12
CA GLY A 95 -23.77 -11.10 18.33
C GLY A 95 -23.33 -9.73 18.88
N CYS A 96 -24.08 -9.22 19.85
CA CYS A 96 -23.83 -8.05 20.66
C CYS A 96 -22.76 -8.35 21.73
N GLU A 97 -21.77 -9.19 21.41
CA GLU A 97 -20.58 -9.38 22.25
C GLU A 97 -19.66 -8.16 22.06
N ASP A 98 -19.96 -7.11 22.83
CA ASP A 98 -18.99 -6.30 23.57
C ASP A 98 -17.76 -5.77 22.80
N ASP A 99 -17.99 -4.79 21.92
CA ASP A 99 -16.95 -3.87 21.40
C ASP A 99 -16.47 -2.89 22.50
N SER A 100 -15.94 -3.40 23.61
CA SER A 100 -15.33 -2.57 24.66
C SER A 100 -13.84 -2.80 24.91
N ASP A 101 -13.17 -3.68 24.16
CA ASP A 101 -11.76 -4.03 24.37
C ASP A 101 -10.78 -3.64 23.22
N ILE A 102 -11.02 -2.53 22.50
CA ILE A 102 -9.94 -1.87 21.73
C ILE A 102 -9.24 -0.85 22.63
N VAL A 103 -8.31 -1.34 23.44
CA VAL A 103 -7.29 -0.50 24.06
C VAL A 103 -6.31 -0.04 22.98
N GLU A 104 -6.39 1.24 22.62
CA GLU A 104 -5.28 1.97 22.01
C GLU A 104 -4.07 1.92 22.96
N GLU A 105 -3.07 1.08 22.67
CA GLU A 105 -1.71 1.30 23.16
C GLU A 105 -0.85 1.81 22.00
N GLU A 106 -0.78 3.14 21.89
CA GLU A 106 0.36 3.82 21.30
C GLU A 106 1.62 3.51 22.11
N LYS A 107 2.60 2.81 21.50
CA LYS A 107 4.01 3.06 21.78
C LYS A 107 4.97 2.63 20.68
#